data_AF-A0A1V5M2Z0-F1
#
_entry.id   AF-A0A1V5M2Z0-F1
#
_cell.length_a   1.000
_cell.length_b   1.000
_cell.length_c   1.000
_cell.angle_alpha   90.00
_cell.angle_beta   90.00
_cell.angle_gamma   90.00
#
_symmetry.space_group_name_H-M   'P 1'
#
loop_
_entity.id
_entity.type
_entity.pdbx_description
1 polymer ?
#
loop_
_entity_poly.entity_id
_entity_poly.type
_entity_poly.pdbx_seq_one_letter_code
_entity_poly.pdbx_strand_id
1 'polypeptide(L)'
;MQAGKEGLFSFLCWTYKPYNNDLGGQEISSQEYLRHLALSRIYLDNIKFLRTSVLTQNQAALEGLNYGANDFDIPWEDEVTQLAGAVIEKDVDRILGYAQEAGFKTRLRPVNLVPLSQT
;
A
#
# COMPACT_ATOMS: atom_id res chain seq x y z
N MET A 1 -8.40 -4.72 21.96
CA MET A 1 -7.18 -5.37 21.42
C MET A 1 -5.98 -4.80 22.16
N GLN A 2 -5.06 -5.64 22.64
CA GLN A 2 -3.91 -5.21 23.44
C GLN A 2 -2.68 -5.07 22.52
N ALA A 3 -2.08 -3.88 22.49
CA ALA A 3 -0.93 -3.60 21.63
C ALA A 3 0.27 -4.51 21.98
N GLY A 4 0.89 -5.10 20.96
CA GLY A 4 2.19 -5.79 21.07
C GLY A 4 2.18 -7.31 21.31
N LYS A 5 1.01 -7.97 21.37
CA LYS A 5 0.93 -9.42 21.66
C LYS A 5 0.36 -10.31 20.54
N GLU A 6 -0.06 -9.75 19.40
CA GLU A 6 -0.83 -10.48 18.37
C GLU A 6 -0.13 -10.56 16.98
N GLY A 7 1.19 -10.33 16.92
CA GLY A 7 1.95 -10.42 15.66
C GLY A 7 1.93 -9.13 14.82
N LEU A 8 2.28 -9.25 13.53
CA LEU A 8 2.33 -8.12 12.61
C LEU A 8 0.92 -7.65 12.24
N PHE A 9 0.63 -6.38 12.54
CA PHE A 9 -0.66 -5.78 12.26
C PHE A 9 -0.93 -5.63 10.75
N SER A 10 0.11 -5.28 9.98
CA SER A 10 -0.01 -5.03 8.55
C SER A 10 1.28 -5.36 7.80
N PHE A 11 1.15 -5.62 6.51
CA PHE A 11 2.26 -5.86 5.58
C PHE A 11 2.09 -4.97 4.34
N LEU A 12 3.21 -4.55 3.75
CA LEU A 12 3.28 -3.75 2.54
C LEU A 12 4.52 -4.17 1.76
N CYS A 13 4.36 -4.51 0.49
CA CYS A 13 5.48 -4.69 -0.43
C CYS A 13 5.59 -3.48 -1.37
N TRP A 14 6.81 -3.01 -1.58
CA TRP A 14 7.13 -1.92 -2.51
C TRP A 14 7.77 -2.45 -3.77
N THR A 15 7.51 -1.79 -4.91
CA THR A 15 8.35 -1.98 -6.07
C THR A 15 9.63 -1.19 -5.91
N TYR A 16 10.74 -1.80 -6.29
CA TYR A 16 12.03 -1.15 -6.24
C TYR A 16 12.10 -0.01 -7.28
N LYS A 17 12.75 1.09 -6.92
CA LYS A 17 12.99 2.25 -7.78
C LYS A 17 14.49 2.33 -8.13
N PRO A 18 14.87 2.01 -9.39
CA PRO A 18 16.28 1.83 -9.77
C PRO A 18 17.01 3.11 -10.14
N TYR A 19 16.34 4.26 -10.13
CA TYR A 19 16.96 5.49 -10.61
C TYR A 19 17.79 6.16 -9.52
N ASN A 20 18.86 6.83 -9.94
CA ASN A 20 19.73 7.66 -9.10
C ASN A 20 20.33 6.93 -7.87
N ASN A 21 20.62 5.64 -8.00
CA ASN A 21 21.34 4.87 -6.99
C ASN A 21 22.24 3.79 -7.61
N ASP A 22 23.24 3.34 -6.87
CA ASP A 22 24.31 2.44 -7.35
C ASP A 22 23.83 1.02 -7.68
N LEU A 23 22.65 0.62 -7.21
CA LEU A 23 22.13 -0.73 -7.43
C LEU A 23 21.59 -0.93 -8.86
N GLY A 24 21.20 0.16 -9.54
CA GLY A 24 20.72 0.14 -10.93
C GLY A 24 19.60 -0.86 -11.19
N GLY A 25 19.52 -1.41 -12.41
CA GLY A 25 18.50 -2.41 -12.78
C GLY A 25 17.22 -1.79 -13.35
N GLN A 26 16.10 -2.48 -13.17
CA GLN A 26 14.82 -2.11 -13.80
C GLN A 26 13.65 -2.29 -12.84
N GLU A 27 12.60 -1.48 -13.04
CA GLU A 27 11.33 -1.68 -12.36
C GLU A 27 10.62 -2.93 -12.88
N ILE A 28 9.92 -3.62 -11.98
CA ILE A 28 9.00 -4.69 -12.38
C ILE A 28 7.72 -4.08 -12.96
N SER A 29 7.02 -4.84 -13.81
CA SER A 29 5.71 -4.43 -14.30
C SER A 29 4.67 -4.44 -13.16
N SER A 30 3.61 -3.65 -13.31
CA SER A 30 2.49 -3.67 -12.36
C SER A 30 1.85 -5.06 -12.27
N GLN A 31 1.81 -5.84 -13.36
CA GLN A 31 1.30 -7.21 -13.33
C GLN A 31 2.16 -8.14 -12.45
N GLU A 32 3.49 -8.03 -12.52
CA GLU A 32 4.39 -8.80 -11.64
C GLU A 32 4.25 -8.37 -10.18
N TYR A 33 4.04 -7.08 -9.93
CA TYR A 33 3.71 -6.57 -8.61
C TYR A 33 2.41 -7.17 -8.05
N LEU A 34 1.32 -7.16 -8.83
CA LEU A 34 0.02 -7.72 -8.45
C LEU A 34 0.11 -9.23 -8.17
N ARG A 35 0.89 -9.96 -8.98
CA ARG A 35 1.18 -11.37 -8.74
C ARG A 35 1.88 -11.57 -7.40
N HIS A 36 2.87 -10.75 -7.07
CA HIS A 36 3.59 -10.82 -5.80
C HIS A 36 2.71 -10.45 -4.59
N LEU A 37 1.82 -9.47 -4.75
CA LEU A 37 0.83 -9.08 -3.75
C LEU A 37 -0.14 -10.23 -3.45
N ALA A 38 -0.66 -10.90 -4.49
CA ALA A 38 -1.53 -12.07 -4.34
C ALA A 38 -0.82 -13.23 -3.63
N LEU A 39 0.44 -13.52 -3.99
CA LEU A 39 1.25 -14.51 -3.30
C LEU A 39 1.45 -14.15 -1.82
N SER A 40 1.70 -12.89 -1.52
CA SER A 40 1.83 -12.39 -0.14
C SER A 40 0.54 -12.62 0.65
N ARG A 41 -0.64 -12.37 0.05
CA ARG A 41 -1.94 -12.65 0.69
C ARG A 41 -2.13 -14.13 1.02
N ILE A 42 -1.75 -15.02 0.10
CA ILE A 42 -1.88 -16.47 0.26
C ILE A 42 -0.92 -16.98 1.33
N TYR A 43 0.32 -16.49 1.32
CA TYR A 43 1.39 -16.97 2.20
C TYR A 43 1.32 -16.40 3.62
N LEU A 44 0.97 -15.12 3.76
CA LEU A 44 0.91 -14.41 5.06
C LEU A 44 -0.51 -14.49 5.62
N ASP A 45 -0.96 -15.70 5.96
CA ASP A 45 -2.33 -15.98 6.41
C ASP A 45 -2.76 -15.26 7.71
N ASN A 46 -1.79 -14.93 8.56
CA ASN A 46 -2.00 -14.34 9.88
C ASN A 46 -1.93 -12.80 9.90
N ILE A 47 -1.60 -12.16 8.77
CA ILE A 47 -1.56 -10.70 8.67
C ILE A 47 -2.92 -10.18 8.19
N LYS A 48 -3.56 -9.38 9.04
CA LYS A 48 -4.90 -8.86 8.80
C LYS A 48 -4.95 -7.83 7.66
N PHE A 49 -4.00 -6.91 7.64
CA PHE A 49 -3.98 -5.81 6.69
C PHE A 49 -2.83 -5.97 5.69
N LEU A 50 -3.17 -6.22 4.43
CA LEU A 50 -2.22 -6.21 3.34
C LEU A 50 -2.41 -4.91 2.55
N ARG A 51 -1.37 -4.09 2.52
CA ARG A 51 -1.38 -2.78 1.89
C ARG A 51 -0.87 -2.86 0.45
N THR A 52 -1.54 -2.15 -0.45
CA THR A 52 -1.01 -1.85 -1.79
C THR A 52 -0.20 -0.54 -1.79
N SER A 53 0.76 -0.42 -2.69
CA SER A 53 1.75 0.68 -2.70
C SER A 53 1.35 1.81 -3.64
N VAL A 54 0.54 2.75 -3.15
CA VAL A 54 0.28 4.01 -3.87
C VAL A 54 1.58 4.79 -4.08
N LEU A 55 2.50 4.77 -3.10
CA LEU A 55 3.81 5.43 -3.18
C LEU A 55 4.62 5.10 -4.43
N THR A 56 4.62 3.83 -4.86
CA THR A 56 5.45 3.38 -5.98
C THR A 56 4.67 3.12 -7.26
N GLN A 57 3.35 2.88 -7.17
CA GLN A 57 2.47 2.50 -8.28
C GLN A 57 1.33 3.52 -8.57
N ASN A 58 1.13 4.54 -7.73
CA ASN A 58 0.05 5.53 -7.85
C ASN A 58 -1.33 4.86 -8.08
N GLN A 59 -2.07 5.30 -9.11
CA GLN A 59 -3.37 4.75 -9.49
C GLN A 59 -3.33 3.23 -9.71
N ALA A 60 -2.27 2.69 -10.30
CA ALA A 60 -2.16 1.26 -10.59
C ALA A 60 -2.10 0.40 -9.31
N ALA A 61 -1.72 0.99 -8.17
CA ALA A 61 -1.74 0.31 -6.88
C ALA A 61 -3.16 -0.19 -6.52
N LEU A 62 -4.19 0.57 -6.88
CA LEU A 62 -5.57 0.33 -6.45
C LEU A 62 -6.15 -0.94 -7.07
N GLU A 63 -5.60 -1.41 -8.20
CA GLU A 63 -5.92 -2.72 -8.75
C GLU A 63 -5.60 -3.85 -7.76
N GLY A 64 -4.59 -3.65 -6.90
CA GLY A 64 -4.18 -4.59 -5.85
C GLY A 64 -5.29 -4.97 -4.87
N LEU A 65 -6.34 -4.15 -4.75
CA LEU A 65 -7.53 -4.48 -3.96
C LEU A 65 -8.27 -5.73 -4.50
N ASN A 66 -8.17 -6.01 -5.80
CA ASN A 66 -8.66 -7.26 -6.40
C ASN A 66 -7.72 -8.45 -6.20
N TYR A 67 -6.49 -8.21 -5.75
CA TYR A 67 -5.42 -9.21 -5.61
C TYR A 67 -5.07 -9.48 -4.14
N GLY A 68 -6.00 -9.21 -3.23
CA GLY A 68 -5.90 -9.58 -1.82
C GLY A 68 -5.41 -8.48 -0.88
N ALA A 69 -5.08 -7.28 -1.39
CA ALA A 69 -4.94 -6.12 -0.54
C ALA A 69 -6.30 -5.65 -0.02
N ASN A 70 -6.32 -5.13 1.20
CA ASN A 70 -7.51 -4.59 1.84
C ASN A 70 -7.22 -3.25 2.55
N ASP A 71 -6.04 -2.67 2.30
CA ASP A 71 -5.60 -1.42 2.88
C ASP A 71 -4.65 -0.71 1.88
N PHE A 72 -4.48 0.59 2.04
CA PHE A 72 -3.48 1.38 1.32
C PHE A 72 -3.20 2.68 2.07
N ASP A 73 -1.98 3.19 1.93
CA ASP A 73 -1.60 4.48 2.48
C ASP A 73 -1.64 5.54 1.37
N ILE A 74 -1.87 6.79 1.78
CA ILE A 74 -1.76 7.95 0.88
C ILE A 74 -0.47 8.67 1.24
N PRO A 75 0.57 8.57 0.40
CA PRO A 75 1.86 9.20 0.67
C PRO A 75 1.73 10.72 0.55
N TRP A 76 2.03 11.44 1.63
CA TRP A 76 2.08 12.90 1.60
C TRP A 76 3.42 13.39 1.04
N GLU A 77 4.52 12.86 1.59
CA GLU A 77 5.90 13.17 1.22
C GLU A 77 6.79 11.93 1.42
N ASP A 78 7.70 11.69 0.46
CA ASP A 78 8.78 10.71 0.60
C ASP A 78 9.95 11.11 -0.31
N GLU A 79 10.81 12.01 0.19
CA GLU A 79 11.90 12.60 -0.59
C GLU A 79 12.90 11.56 -1.08
N VAL A 80 13.16 10.52 -0.30
CA VAL A 80 14.12 9.46 -0.65
C VAL A 80 13.62 8.67 -1.86
N THR A 81 12.34 8.29 -1.87
CA THR A 81 11.75 7.54 -2.98
C THR A 81 11.58 8.43 -4.21
N GLN A 82 11.33 9.73 -4.04
CA GLN A 82 11.33 10.70 -5.13
C GLN A 82 12.72 10.91 -5.74
N LEU A 83 13.76 10.99 -4.91
CA LEU A 83 15.15 11.03 -5.39
C LEU A 83 15.50 9.76 -6.17
N ALA A 84 14.92 8.62 -5.80
CA ALA A 84 15.04 7.37 -6.55
C ALA A 84 14.14 7.30 -7.81
N GLY A 85 13.48 8.40 -8.19
CA GLY A 85 12.70 8.54 -9.44
C GLY A 85 11.21 8.22 -9.33
N ALA A 86 10.65 8.02 -8.13
CA ALA A 86 9.21 7.89 -7.98
C ALA A 86 8.49 9.24 -8.17
N VAL A 87 7.34 9.20 -8.84
CA VAL A 87 6.38 10.30 -8.86
C VAL A 87 5.29 9.98 -7.86
N ILE A 88 5.01 10.92 -6.94
CA ILE A 88 4.02 10.74 -5.88
C ILE A 88 2.77 11.55 -6.25
N GLU A 89 1.63 10.88 -6.36
CA GLU A 89 0.32 11.55 -6.38
C GLU A 89 -0.03 12.03 -4.95
N LYS A 90 -0.22 13.33 -4.80
CA LYS A 90 -0.54 13.98 -3.51
C LYS A 90 -2.00 14.35 -3.39
N ASP A 91 -2.77 14.25 -4.47
CA ASP A 91 -4.21 14.48 -4.46
C ASP A 91 -4.94 13.29 -3.81
N VAL A 92 -5.28 13.47 -2.54
CA VAL A 92 -6.00 12.51 -1.71
C VAL A 92 -7.35 12.15 -2.34
N ASP A 93 -8.10 13.13 -2.81
CA ASP A 93 -9.45 12.93 -3.35
C ASP A 93 -9.38 12.13 -4.65
N ARG A 94 -8.36 12.38 -5.47
CA ARG A 94 -8.11 11.62 -6.69
C ARG A 94 -7.77 10.15 -6.41
N ILE A 95 -6.90 9.88 -5.43
CA ILE A 95 -6.57 8.49 -5.04
C ILE A 95 -7.80 7.76 -4.50
N LEU A 96 -8.60 8.43 -3.68
CA LEU A 96 -9.85 7.87 -3.16
C LEU A 96 -10.87 7.64 -4.29
N GLY A 97 -10.94 8.54 -5.26
CA GLY A 97 -11.76 8.41 -6.47
C GLY A 97 -11.42 7.14 -7.26
N TYR A 98 -10.14 6.86 -7.47
CA TYR A 98 -9.72 5.63 -8.16
C TYR A 98 -10.18 4.35 -7.45
N ALA A 99 -10.13 4.33 -6.12
CA ALA A 99 -10.64 3.19 -5.35
C ALA A 99 -12.15 3.01 -5.54
N GLN A 100 -12.90 4.11 -5.56
CA GLN A 100 -14.35 4.12 -5.71
C GLN A 100 -14.79 3.72 -7.12
N GLU A 101 -14.09 4.22 -8.15
CA GLU A 101 -14.29 3.84 -9.55
C GLU A 101 -14.05 2.33 -9.78
N ALA A 102 -13.09 1.75 -9.05
CA ALA A 102 -12.85 0.31 -9.02
C ALA A 102 -13.90 -0.49 -8.21
N GLY A 103 -14.93 0.17 -7.67
CA GLY A 103 -16.06 -0.44 -6.96
C GLY A 103 -15.84 -0.67 -5.46
N PHE A 104 -14.75 -0.13 -4.89
CA PHE A 104 -14.44 -0.30 -3.47
C PHE A 104 -14.97 0.84 -2.62
N LYS A 105 -15.35 0.51 -1.38
CA LYS A 105 -15.69 1.50 -0.35
C LYS A 105 -14.48 1.74 0.54
N THR A 106 -14.00 2.98 0.59
CA THR A 106 -12.85 3.38 1.40
C THR A 106 -13.30 3.87 2.77
N ARG A 107 -12.46 3.63 3.79
CA ARG A 107 -12.68 4.13 5.15
C ARG A 107 -11.35 4.52 5.76
N LEU A 108 -11.24 5.77 6.22
CA LEU A 108 -10.09 6.20 7.02
C LEU A 108 -10.05 5.42 8.34
N ARG A 109 -8.87 4.86 8.65
CA ARG A 109 -8.63 4.12 9.88
C ARG A 109 -7.56 4.82 10.71
N PRO A 110 -7.85 5.23 11.97
CA PRO A 110 -6.81 5.71 12.85
C PRO A 110 -5.84 4.58 13.21
N VAL A 111 -4.55 4.90 13.32
CA VAL A 111 -3.51 3.94 13.71
C VAL A 111 -3.69 3.48 15.16
N ASN A 112 -4.19 4.36 16.02
CA ASN A 112 -4.46 4.05 17.42
C ASN A 112 -5.81 3.33 17.56
N LEU A 113 -5.75 2.04 17.89
CA LEU A 113 -6.89 1.20 18.25
C LEU A 113 -7.44 1.55 19.65
N VAL A 114 -7.82 2.80 19.91
CA VAL A 114 -8.60 3.11 21.12
C VAL A 114 -9.99 2.49 20.94
N PRO A 115 -10.49 1.68 21.89
CA PRO A 115 -11.83 1.12 21.79
C PRO A 115 -12.87 2.25 21.68
N LEU A 116 -13.83 2.11 20.76
CA LEU A 116 -14.96 3.04 20.57
C LEU A 116 -15.91 3.13 21.79
N SER A 117 -15.55 2.54 22.93
CA SER A 117 -16.32 2.58 24.17
C SER A 117 -15.96 3.76 25.08
N GLN A 118 -15.25 4.79 24.58
CA GLN A 118 -14.81 5.95 25.37
C GLN A 118 -14.94 7.30 24.62
N THR A 119 -15.96 7.46 23.78
CA THR A 119 -16.38 8.77 23.23
C THR A 119 -17.86 8.96 23.43
#